data_AF-A0A843I4P9-F1
#
_entry.id   AF-A0A843I4P9-F1
#
_cell.length_a   1.000
_cell.length_b   1.000
_cell.length_c   1.000
_cell.angle_alpha   90.00
_cell.angle_beta   90.00
_cell.angle_gamma   90.00
#
_symmetry.space_group_name_H-M   'P 1'
#
loop_
_entity.id
_entity.type
_entity.pdbx_description
1 polymer ?
#
loop_
_entity_poly.entity_id
_entity_poly.type
_entity_poly.pdbx_seq_one_letter_code
_entity_poly.pdbx_strand_id
1 'polypeptide(L)'
;MAQLLEPGLTVVGLEVPLGVRNIDILARGAAGRYVVVEVKKGAADHEAAFQLKRYVDALSKAKGETVEGILAASRLRIPLSK
;
A
#
# COMPACT_ATOMS: atom_id res chain seq x y z
N MET A 1 14.38 10.42 0.98
CA MET A 1 14.50 9.27 1.91
C MET A 1 13.29 8.32 1.79
N ALA A 2 13.05 7.78 0.59
CA ALA A 2 12.14 6.64 0.33
C ALA A 2 12.66 5.79 -0.85
N GLN A 3 13.97 5.82 -1.09
CA GLN A 3 14.62 5.27 -2.30
C GLN A 3 14.39 3.76 -2.50
N LEU A 4 13.96 3.04 -1.45
CA LEU A 4 13.72 1.60 -1.51
C LEU A 4 12.38 1.21 -2.17
N LEU A 5 11.41 2.12 -2.27
CA LEU A 5 10.07 1.82 -2.81
C LEU A 5 9.91 2.35 -4.24
N GLU A 6 9.94 3.67 -4.42
CA GLU A 6 9.88 4.31 -5.74
C GLU A 6 10.55 5.70 -5.68
N PRO A 7 11.27 6.14 -6.74
CA PRO A 7 11.74 7.50 -6.85
C PRO A 7 10.61 8.53 -6.74
N GLY A 8 10.78 9.55 -5.91
CA GLY A 8 9.78 10.61 -5.72
C GLY A 8 8.63 10.25 -4.76
N LEU A 9 8.63 9.05 -4.18
CA LEU A 9 7.71 8.70 -3.11
C LEU A 9 8.01 9.52 -1.84
N THR A 10 7.00 10.16 -1.27
CA THR A 10 7.10 10.94 -0.03
C THR A 10 6.12 10.39 1.00
N VAL A 11 6.64 9.93 2.15
CA VAL A 11 5.80 9.44 3.25
C VAL A 11 5.00 10.61 3.84
N VAL A 12 3.68 10.42 3.96
CA VAL A 12 2.77 11.39 4.58
C VAL A 12 2.28 10.94 5.96
N GLY A 13 2.34 9.63 6.25
CA GLY A 13 1.96 9.10 7.55
C GLY A 13 2.36 7.63 7.72
N LEU A 14 2.51 7.22 8.98
CA LEU A 14 2.74 5.84 9.40
C LEU A 14 1.56 5.41 10.28
N GLU A 15 1.16 4.14 10.19
CA GLU A 15 0.07 3.57 10.99
C GLU A 15 -1.23 4.42 10.91
N VAL A 16 -1.60 4.82 9.69
CA VAL A 16 -2.71 5.74 9.46
C VAL A 16 -4.04 5.02 9.67
N PRO A 17 -4.93 5.48 10.56
CA PRO A 17 -6.20 4.82 10.80
C PRO A 17 -7.10 4.77 9.56
N LEU A 18 -7.68 3.59 9.28
CA LEU A 18 -8.64 3.37 8.19
C LEU A 18 -9.72 2.34 8.60
N GLY A 19 -10.77 2.85 9.25
CA GLY A 19 -11.82 1.99 9.80
C GLY A 19 -11.31 1.20 11.00
N VAL A 20 -11.40 -0.13 10.94
CA VAL A 20 -10.99 -1.04 12.04
C VAL A 20 -9.51 -1.43 11.99
N ARG A 21 -8.78 -1.04 10.95
CA ARG A 21 -7.35 -1.34 10.79
C ARG A 21 -6.60 -0.10 10.33
N ASN A 22 -5.27 -0.16 10.43
CA ASN A 22 -4.39 0.90 9.97
C ASN A 22 -3.75 0.54 8.63
N ILE A 23 -3.43 1.58 7.86
CA ILE A 23 -2.47 1.53 6.77
C ILE A 23 -1.07 1.63 7.37
N ASP A 24 -0.18 0.69 7.10
CA ASP A 24 1.18 0.69 7.65
C ASP A 24 1.93 1.98 7.25
N ILE A 25 1.91 2.33 5.95
CA ILE A 25 2.50 3.58 5.44
C ILE A 25 1.58 4.18 4.39
N LEU A 26 1.26 5.46 4.56
CA LEU A 26 0.62 6.29 3.55
C LEU A 26 1.67 7.23 2.96
N ALA A 27 1.72 7.34 1.64
CA ALA A 27 2.64 8.19 0.92
C ALA A 27 1.96 8.94 -0.25
N ARG A 28 2.69 9.88 -0.84
CA ARG A 28 2.40 10.50 -2.14
C ARG A 28 3.47 10.12 -3.14
N GLY A 29 3.07 9.60 -4.30
CA GLY A 29 3.96 9.29 -5.42
C GLY A 29 4.38 10.55 -6.18
N ALA A 30 5.30 10.40 -7.14
CA ALA A 30 5.85 11.53 -7.91
C ALA A 30 4.79 12.32 -8.69
N ALA A 31 3.74 11.64 -9.17
CA ALA A 31 2.59 12.26 -9.83
C ALA A 31 1.60 12.91 -8.86
N GLY A 32 1.94 12.97 -7.56
CA GLY A 32 1.07 13.53 -6.53
C GLY A 32 -0.11 12.64 -6.15
N ARG A 33 -0.18 11.37 -6.56
CA ARG A 33 -1.23 10.40 -6.17
C ARG A 33 -0.94 9.77 -4.81
N TYR A 34 -1.96 9.36 -4.05
CA TYR A 34 -1.73 8.59 -2.83
C TYR A 34 -1.23 7.19 -3.16
N VAL A 35 -0.31 6.72 -2.33
CA VAL A 35 0.24 5.37 -2.38
C VAL A 35 0.07 4.74 -1.00
N VAL A 36 -0.63 3.61 -0.94
CA VAL A 36 -0.78 2.78 0.24
C VAL A 36 0.31 1.72 0.19
N VAL A 37 1.13 1.62 1.23
CA VAL A 37 2.15 0.57 1.33
C VAL A 37 1.80 -0.34 2.51
N GLU A 38 1.63 -1.63 2.22
CA GLU A 38 1.49 -2.69 3.22
C GLU A 38 2.83 -3.42 3.33
N VAL A 39 3.34 -3.61 4.55
CA VAL A 39 4.65 -4.21 4.81
C VAL A 39 4.48 -5.54 5.53
N LYS A 40 5.04 -6.62 4.97
CA LYS A 40 5.14 -7.92 5.62
C LYS A 40 6.60 -8.24 5.92
N LYS A 41 6.89 -8.59 7.19
CA LYS A 41 8.22 -9.09 7.61
C LYS A 41 8.61 -10.37 6.87
N GLY A 42 7.64 -11.25 6.63
CA GLY A 42 7.82 -12.53 5.96
C GLY A 42 7.27 -12.55 4.52
N ALA A 43 6.88 -13.73 4.07
CA ALA A 43 6.20 -13.87 2.79
C ALA A 43 4.82 -13.22 2.84
N ALA A 44 4.43 -12.54 1.77
CA ALA A 44 3.05 -12.11 1.55
C ALA A 44 2.31 -13.13 0.68
N ASP A 45 1.06 -13.42 1.02
CA ASP A 45 0.16 -14.31 0.29
C ASP A 45 -1.11 -13.56 -0.17
N HIS A 46 -2.12 -14.29 -0.62
CA HIS A 46 -3.36 -13.70 -1.12
C HIS A 46 -4.06 -12.82 -0.10
N GLU A 47 -4.03 -13.17 1.19
CA GLU A 47 -4.70 -12.35 2.21
C GLU A 47 -4.07 -10.97 2.30
N ALA A 48 -2.74 -10.88 2.20
CA ALA A 48 -2.03 -9.61 2.16
C ALA A 48 -2.41 -8.78 0.92
N ALA A 49 -2.56 -9.40 -0.24
CA ALA A 49 -3.02 -8.71 -1.46
C ALA A 49 -4.48 -8.23 -1.33
N PHE A 50 -5.38 -9.04 -0.78
CA PHE A 50 -6.77 -8.64 -0.54
C PHE A 50 -6.86 -7.51 0.50
N GLN A 51 -6.04 -7.55 1.54
CA GLN A 51 -5.96 -6.48 2.53
C GLN A 51 -5.52 -5.16 1.86
N LEU A 52 -4.43 -5.19 1.09
CA LEU A 52 -3.97 -4.01 0.36
C LEU A 52 -5.05 -3.46 -0.58
N LYS A 53 -5.73 -4.34 -1.34
CA LYS A 53 -6.84 -3.94 -2.22
C LYS A 53 -7.94 -3.21 -1.45
N ARG A 54 -8.35 -3.73 -0.29
CA ARG A 54 -9.38 -3.09 0.54
C ARG A 54 -8.99 -1.68 0.97
N TYR A 55 -7.72 -1.46 1.31
CA TYR A 55 -7.22 -0.15 1.71
C TYR A 55 -7.17 0.82 0.54
N VAL A 56 -6.67 0.37 -0.62
CA VAL A 56 -6.65 1.16 -1.86
C VAL A 56 -8.07 1.58 -2.25
N ASP A 57 -9.02 0.63 -2.28
CA ASP A 57 -10.41 0.91 -2.64
C ASP A 57 -11.06 1.89 -1.66
N ALA A 58 -10.89 1.67 -0.35
CA ALA A 58 -11.49 2.51 0.68
C ALA A 58 -10.92 3.93 0.66
N LEU A 59 -9.60 4.08 0.52
CA LEU A 59 -8.97 5.39 0.46
C LEU A 59 -9.29 6.11 -0.84
N SER A 60 -9.30 5.40 -1.97
CA SER A 60 -9.70 5.96 -3.27
C SER A 60 -11.12 6.51 -3.21
N LYS A 61 -12.05 5.75 -2.62
CA LYS A 61 -13.42 6.21 -2.39
C LYS A 61 -13.48 7.44 -1.48
N ALA A 62 -12.70 7.47 -0.39
CA ALA A 62 -12.70 8.56 0.57
C ALA A 62 -12.08 9.85 0.02
N LYS A 63 -11.10 9.75 -0.89
CA LYS A 63 -10.39 10.90 -1.47
C LYS A 63 -10.93 11.34 -2.82
N GLY A 64 -11.71 10.50 -3.49
CA GLY A 64 -12.23 10.78 -4.84
C GLY A 64 -11.13 10.79 -5.91
N GLU A 65 -10.00 10.11 -5.66
CA GLU A 65 -8.87 10.04 -6.58
C GLU A 65 -8.32 8.61 -6.69
N THR A 66 -7.54 8.34 -7.73
CA THR A 66 -6.84 7.07 -7.88
C THR A 66 -5.76 6.91 -6.81
N VAL A 67 -5.73 5.74 -6.19
CA VAL A 67 -4.74 5.37 -5.18
C VAL A 67 -3.97 4.16 -5.69
N GLU A 68 -2.65 4.18 -5.52
CA GLU A 68 -1.77 3.06 -5.86
C GLU A 68 -1.49 2.20 -4.62
N GLY A 69 -1.27 0.91 -4.83
CA GLY A 69 -0.94 -0.04 -3.77
C GLY A 69 0.44 -0.64 -3.98
N ILE A 70 1.26 -0.65 -2.93
CA ILE A 70 2.53 -1.36 -2.89
C ILE A 70 2.48 -2.41 -1.77
N LEU A 71 2.78 -3.66 -2.12
CA LEU A 71 2.96 -4.74 -1.14
C LEU A 71 4.45 -5.03 -1.00
N ALA A 72 5.05 -4.57 0.10
CA ALA A 72 6.45 -4.79 0.40
C ALA A 72 6.61 -6.03 1.29
N ALA A 73 7.26 -7.08 0.77
CA ALA A 73 7.46 -8.33 1.49
C ALA A 73 8.83 -8.94 1.15
N SER A 74 9.37 -9.78 2.03
CA SER A 74 10.62 -10.49 1.74
C SER A 74 10.46 -11.57 0.66
N ARG A 75 9.23 -12.03 0.41
CA ARG A 75 8.87 -12.93 -0.69
C ARG A 75 7.38 -12.81 -1.02
N LEU A 76 7.00 -13.07 -2.26
CA LEU A 76 5.59 -13.29 -2.63
C LEU A 76 5.31 -14.79 -2.74
N ARG A 77 4.26 -15.25 -2.06
CA ARG A 77 3.66 -16.60 -2.19
C ARG A 77 2.24 -16.45 -2.72
N ILE A 78 2.09 -15.60 -3.73
CA ILE A 78 0.87 -15.40 -4.48
C ILE A 78 1.09 -16.15 -5.79
N PRO A 79 0.38 -17.27 -6.04
CA PRO A 79 0.29 -17.84 -7.37
C PRO A 79 -0.20 -16.76 -8.31
N LEU A 80 0.64 -16.40 -9.28
CA LEU A 80 0.17 -15.60 -10.41
C LEU A 80 -0.83 -16.50 -11.14
N SER A 81 -2.11 -16.15 -11.09
CA SER A 81 -3.11 -16.79 -11.97
C SER A 81 -2.60 -16.66 -13.40
N LYS A 82 -2.53 -17.81 -14.10
CA LYS A 82 -2.22 -17.84 -15.55
C LYS A 82 -3.19 -16.99 -16.34
#